data_AF-A0A838HK64-F1
#
_entry.id   AF-A0A838HK64-F1
#
_cell.length_a   1.000
_cell.length_b   1.000
_cell.length_c   1.000
_cell.angle_alpha   90.00
_cell.angle_beta   90.00
_cell.angle_gamma   90.00
#
_symmetry.space_group_name_H-M   'P 1'
#
loop_
_entity.id
_entity.type
_entity.pdbx_description
1 polymer ?
#
loop_
_entity_poly.entity_id
_entity_poly.type
_entity_poly.pdbx_seq_one_letter_code
_entity_poly.pdbx_strand_id
1 'polypeptide(L)'
;PVEAPELIATVNALLRRRHVDEAVRRSEERFRTLIGAAAEVVWCAAADGQPQGDLSQWRALTGQCAEEVQGLGWLDAIHPDDRRRTARSWKKAIRTGGDYSAEYRLRLRDGSYRTFIARAVAVLGPDGQRREWVGVCIDVHESRRAEQAQRFLAHAGALLASSLNSEETLTHVAELAIPTLGSWCGVYLIGDEGPARPVAAAHTDPDQAEVARQLERCYPVDLREGIRGIARVIRTGEANLIANVTDRDLQRVAYDSEHLRLLRALDIASVLTVPMTARGLIIGALAFVAGSSERRFGPGDLALAEELAGRAALAIDNARLYEKALVASRAKSNFLAVMSHELRTPMNAIIGYSELLGDELTGPLLPRQKEQVERIQASSRHLLQLINEVLAFARIDAGREELEIDTVELYQRVRDTAAVVLPLAELKHLAFRLDLPDGAALVQTDAPKVRQILLNLLSNSVKFTETGEVVLRAHVDGEMIQLEVRDTGIGIPEDQMQNIFDPFWQAEQSTNRRAEGTGLGLSVMRQMVRLLGGEVLLDSMPGQGTSFLVRLPAHPEAPTA
;
A
#
# COMPACT_ATOMS: atom_id res chain seq x y z
N PRO A 1 25.51 7.66 -91.43
CA PRO A 1 26.20 7.82 -90.14
C PRO A 1 25.28 8.53 -89.14
N VAL A 2 24.46 7.76 -88.42
CA VAL A 2 23.85 8.26 -87.17
C VAL A 2 25.00 8.30 -86.17
N GLU A 3 25.31 9.49 -85.66
CA GLU A 3 26.51 9.73 -84.87
C GLU A 3 26.43 8.93 -83.55
N ALA A 4 27.48 8.15 -83.24
CA ALA A 4 27.59 7.34 -82.02
C ALA A 4 27.18 8.04 -80.69
N PRO A 5 27.33 9.36 -80.52
CA PRO A 5 26.83 10.09 -79.35
C PRO A 5 25.31 10.05 -79.16
N GLU A 6 24.52 10.10 -80.23
CA GLU A 6 23.05 10.06 -80.14
C GLU A 6 22.55 8.70 -79.67
N LEU A 7 23.15 7.61 -80.17
CA LEU A 7 22.79 6.25 -79.78
C LEU A 7 23.09 5.99 -78.29
N ILE A 8 24.24 6.48 -77.81
CA ILE A 8 24.64 6.38 -76.39
C ILE A 8 23.69 7.21 -75.51
N ALA A 9 23.28 8.39 -75.97
CA ALA A 9 22.31 9.22 -75.24
C ALA A 9 20.93 8.53 -75.14
N THR A 10 20.43 7.90 -76.21
CA THR A 10 19.16 7.16 -76.20
C THR A 10 19.22 5.93 -75.29
N VAL A 11 20.31 5.14 -75.34
CA VAL A 11 20.48 3.97 -74.47
C VAL A 11 20.56 4.39 -73.00
N ASN A 12 21.28 5.46 -72.68
CA ASN A 12 21.34 6.00 -71.32
C ASN A 12 19.98 6.51 -70.84
N ALA A 13 19.17 7.13 -71.70
CA ALA A 13 17.81 7.55 -71.37
C ALA A 13 16.89 6.36 -71.09
N LEU A 14 16.99 5.27 -71.87
CA LEU A 14 16.22 4.04 -71.66
C LEU A 14 16.61 3.32 -70.36
N LEU A 15 17.92 3.24 -70.05
CA LEU A 15 18.41 2.66 -68.80
C LEU A 15 17.97 3.48 -67.58
N ARG A 16 18.02 4.81 -67.66
CA ARG A 16 17.50 5.69 -66.60
C ARG A 16 16.01 5.49 -66.38
N ARG A 17 15.20 5.43 -67.45
CA ARG A 17 13.77 5.16 -67.36
C ARG A 17 13.49 3.82 -66.69
N ARG A 18 14.20 2.76 -67.09
CA ARG A 18 14.07 1.43 -66.50
C ARG A 18 14.42 1.40 -65.00
N HIS A 19 15.48 2.09 -64.59
CA HIS A 19 15.84 2.20 -63.17
C HIS A 19 14.79 2.97 -62.36
N VAL A 20 14.18 4.02 -62.93
CA VAL A 20 13.07 4.74 -62.28
C VAL A 20 11.84 3.84 -62.16
N ASP A 21 11.46 3.13 -63.23
CA ASP A 21 10.32 2.21 -63.22
C ASP A 21 10.52 1.06 -62.21
N GLU A 22 11.73 0.50 -62.13
CA GLU A 22 12.06 -0.53 -61.14
C GLU A 22 12.07 0.02 -59.70
N ALA A 23 12.53 1.26 -59.48
CA ALA A 23 12.51 1.90 -58.17
C ALA A 23 11.07 2.21 -57.71
N VAL A 24 10.22 2.71 -58.60
CA VAL A 24 8.78 2.93 -58.35
C VAL A 24 8.12 1.60 -58.01
N ARG A 25 8.35 0.56 -58.81
CA ARG A 25 7.78 -0.77 -58.54
C ARG A 25 8.19 -1.33 -57.19
N ARG A 26 9.48 -1.22 -56.82
CA ARG A 26 9.96 -1.65 -55.49
C ARG A 26 9.34 -0.83 -54.35
N SER A 27 9.15 0.47 -54.55
CA SER A 27 8.51 1.34 -53.56
C SER A 27 7.03 0.99 -53.39
N GLU A 28 6.31 0.73 -54.48
CA GLU A 28 4.90 0.30 -54.47
C GLU A 28 4.73 -1.06 -53.80
N GLU A 29 5.59 -2.03 -54.14
CA GLU A 29 5.59 -3.36 -53.51
C GLU A 29 5.82 -3.24 -51.98
N ARG A 30 6.82 -2.46 -51.57
CA ARG A 30 7.11 -2.23 -50.14
C ARG A 30 5.95 -1.55 -49.42
N PHE A 31 5.33 -0.54 -50.04
CA PHE A 31 4.17 0.16 -49.48
C PHE A 31 2.96 -0.77 -49.33
N ARG A 32 2.68 -1.60 -50.34
CA ARG A 32 1.61 -2.59 -50.30
C ARG A 32 1.82 -3.61 -49.18
N THR A 33 3.05 -4.10 -49.00
CA THR A 33 3.39 -5.03 -47.92
C THR A 33 3.24 -4.39 -46.54
N LEU A 34 3.69 -3.15 -46.36
CA LEU A 34 3.56 -2.43 -45.08
C LEU A 34 2.09 -2.21 -44.70
N ILE A 35 1.26 -1.79 -45.64
CA ILE A 35 -0.17 -1.60 -45.36
C ILE A 35 -0.85 -2.94 -45.06
N GLY A 36 -0.54 -3.99 -45.83
CA GLY A 36 -1.10 -5.33 -45.58
C GLY A 36 -0.70 -5.94 -44.24
N ALA A 37 0.39 -5.47 -43.62
CA ALA A 37 0.79 -5.88 -42.27
C ALA A 37 0.16 -5.02 -41.16
N ALA A 38 -0.31 -3.81 -41.48
CA ALA A 38 -0.78 -2.83 -40.49
C ALA A 38 -2.30 -2.65 -40.46
N ALA A 39 -3.02 -3.10 -41.49
CA ALA A 39 -4.46 -2.95 -41.61
C ALA A 39 -5.11 -4.18 -42.25
N GLU A 40 -6.25 -4.59 -41.69
CA GLU A 40 -7.07 -5.70 -42.16
C GLU A 40 -7.79 -5.36 -43.47
N VAL A 41 -8.14 -4.09 -43.65
CA VAL A 41 -8.80 -3.59 -44.87
C VAL A 41 -8.14 -2.32 -45.34
N VAL A 42 -7.83 -2.28 -46.63
CA VAL A 42 -7.49 -1.08 -47.39
C VAL A 42 -8.63 -0.82 -48.37
N TRP A 43 -9.12 0.40 -48.40
CA TRP A 43 -10.25 0.78 -49.25
C TRP A 43 -10.02 2.12 -49.92
N CYS A 44 -10.62 2.28 -51.09
CA CYS A 44 -10.64 3.54 -51.82
C CYS A 44 -12.08 4.00 -52.00
N ALA A 45 -12.28 5.31 -52.09
CA ALA A 45 -13.56 5.90 -52.46
C ALA A 45 -13.35 7.09 -53.41
N ALA A 46 -14.30 7.33 -54.30
CA ALA A 46 -14.30 8.47 -55.21
C ALA A 46 -14.36 9.80 -54.44
N ALA A 47 -14.11 10.93 -55.11
CA ALA A 47 -14.09 12.26 -54.48
C ALA A 47 -15.36 12.61 -53.68
N ASP A 48 -16.51 12.10 -54.12
CA ASP A 48 -17.84 12.23 -53.50
C ASP A 48 -18.09 11.26 -52.32
N GLY A 49 -17.13 10.37 -52.05
CA GLY A 49 -17.14 9.39 -50.98
C GLY A 49 -17.79 8.05 -51.32
N GLN A 50 -18.10 7.80 -52.60
CA GLN A 50 -18.60 6.50 -53.05
C GLN A 50 -17.48 5.44 -53.05
N PRO A 51 -17.68 4.27 -52.44
CA PRO A 51 -16.65 3.23 -52.43
C PRO A 51 -16.24 2.81 -53.85
N GLN A 52 -14.94 2.60 -54.09
CA GLN A 52 -14.36 2.23 -55.39
C GLN A 52 -13.70 0.85 -55.34
N GLY A 53 -13.84 0.09 -56.43
CA GLY A 53 -13.33 -1.28 -56.54
C GLY A 53 -14.25 -2.32 -55.88
N ASP A 54 -13.76 -3.57 -55.81
CA ASP A 54 -14.55 -4.70 -55.30
C ASP A 54 -14.57 -4.81 -53.76
N LEU A 55 -13.73 -4.03 -53.05
CA LEU A 55 -13.61 -4.05 -51.58
C LEU A 55 -13.46 -5.48 -51.03
N SER A 56 -12.71 -6.33 -51.73
CA SER A 56 -12.61 -7.76 -51.47
C SER A 56 -12.21 -8.09 -50.02
N GLN A 57 -11.30 -7.30 -49.42
CA GLN A 57 -10.91 -7.43 -48.01
C GLN A 57 -12.08 -7.13 -47.05
N TRP A 58 -12.85 -6.06 -47.30
CA TRP A 58 -14.03 -5.71 -46.50
C TRP A 58 -15.10 -6.80 -46.58
N ARG A 59 -15.36 -7.31 -47.78
CA ARG A 59 -16.36 -8.37 -48.02
C ARG A 59 -15.93 -9.69 -47.39
N ALA A 60 -14.65 -10.04 -47.46
CA ALA A 60 -14.11 -11.21 -46.77
C ALA A 60 -14.28 -11.11 -45.24
N LEU A 61 -14.10 -9.91 -44.69
CA LEU A 61 -14.20 -9.64 -43.25
C LEU A 61 -15.65 -9.64 -42.74
N THR A 62 -16.56 -8.98 -43.45
CA THR A 62 -17.95 -8.73 -43.02
C THR A 62 -18.95 -9.75 -43.56
N GLY A 63 -18.61 -10.44 -44.65
CA GLY A 63 -19.50 -11.34 -45.38
C GLY A 63 -20.47 -10.64 -46.34
N GLN A 64 -20.41 -9.31 -46.49
CA GLN A 64 -21.30 -8.57 -47.40
C GLN A 64 -21.03 -8.89 -48.88
N CYS A 65 -22.08 -8.90 -49.71
CA CYS A 65 -21.95 -9.02 -51.17
C CYS A 65 -21.62 -7.65 -51.82
N ALA A 66 -21.26 -7.65 -53.10
CA ALA A 66 -20.82 -6.41 -53.78
C ALA A 66 -21.95 -5.37 -53.85
N GLU A 67 -23.18 -5.83 -54.03
CA GLU A 67 -24.39 -5.01 -54.09
C GLU A 67 -24.72 -4.38 -52.73
N GLU A 68 -24.53 -5.11 -51.64
CA GLU A 68 -24.80 -4.66 -50.26
C GLU A 68 -23.85 -3.54 -49.79
N VAL A 69 -22.65 -3.45 -50.36
CA VAL A 69 -21.62 -2.51 -49.90
C VAL A 69 -21.75 -1.14 -50.60
N GLN A 70 -22.48 -1.06 -51.72
CA GLN A 70 -22.59 0.17 -52.52
C GLN A 70 -23.22 1.34 -51.74
N GLY A 71 -22.85 2.57 -52.11
CA GLY A 71 -23.36 3.77 -51.46
C GLY A 71 -22.95 3.83 -49.99
N LEU A 72 -23.95 3.80 -49.11
CA LEU A 72 -23.79 3.75 -47.67
C LEU A 72 -24.06 2.35 -47.07
N GLY A 73 -24.22 1.32 -47.91
CA GLY A 73 -24.57 -0.03 -47.46
C GLY A 73 -23.47 -0.74 -46.66
N TRP A 74 -22.21 -0.31 -46.77
CA TRP A 74 -21.14 -0.73 -45.85
C TRP A 74 -21.44 -0.41 -44.37
N LEU A 75 -22.29 0.58 -44.08
CA LEU A 75 -22.71 0.87 -42.70
C LEU A 75 -23.54 -0.26 -42.08
N ASP A 76 -24.11 -1.17 -42.88
CA ASP A 76 -24.96 -2.25 -42.35
C ASP A 76 -24.15 -3.35 -41.64
N ALA A 77 -22.85 -3.46 -41.94
CA ALA A 77 -21.92 -4.26 -41.15
C ALA A 77 -21.52 -3.59 -39.82
N ILE A 78 -21.79 -2.29 -39.63
CA ILE A 78 -21.49 -1.58 -38.38
C ILE A 78 -22.63 -1.77 -37.38
N HIS A 79 -22.29 -1.88 -36.09
CA HIS A 79 -23.26 -2.00 -35.01
C HIS A 79 -24.29 -0.86 -35.07
N PRO A 80 -25.60 -1.15 -34.93
CA PRO A 80 -26.68 -0.15 -35.11
C PRO A 80 -26.45 1.19 -34.41
N ASP A 81 -26.00 1.18 -33.15
CA ASP A 81 -25.72 2.40 -32.37
C ASP A 81 -24.61 3.28 -32.97
N ASP A 82 -23.63 2.66 -33.64
CA ASP A 82 -22.44 3.33 -34.16
C ASP A 82 -22.68 3.89 -35.58
N ARG A 83 -23.67 3.38 -36.32
CA ARG A 83 -23.95 3.75 -37.73
C ARG A 83 -24.15 5.25 -37.90
N ARG A 84 -25.00 5.86 -37.07
CA ARG A 84 -25.32 7.30 -37.17
C ARG A 84 -24.11 8.19 -36.89
N ARG A 85 -23.26 7.83 -35.93
CA ARG A 85 -22.03 8.57 -35.63
C ARG A 85 -21.02 8.43 -36.78
N THR A 86 -20.84 7.20 -37.26
CA THR A 86 -19.89 6.85 -38.32
C THR A 86 -20.24 7.56 -39.64
N ALA A 87 -21.51 7.51 -40.05
CA ALA A 87 -22.00 8.19 -41.25
C ALA A 87 -21.81 9.71 -41.20
N ARG A 88 -22.06 10.32 -40.03
CA ARG A 88 -21.85 11.77 -39.84
C ARG A 88 -20.38 12.16 -39.95
N SER A 89 -19.48 11.37 -39.37
CA SER A 89 -18.03 11.60 -39.48
C SER A 89 -17.58 11.52 -40.94
N TRP A 90 -18.06 10.52 -41.69
CA TRP A 90 -17.73 10.35 -43.12
C TRP A 90 -18.24 11.51 -43.98
N LYS A 91 -19.52 11.89 -43.83
CA LYS A 91 -20.10 13.04 -44.54
C LYS A 91 -19.38 14.36 -44.22
N LYS A 92 -18.93 14.53 -42.97
CA LYS A 92 -18.15 15.71 -42.58
C LYS A 92 -16.81 15.73 -43.33
N ALA A 93 -16.06 14.63 -43.34
CA ALA A 93 -14.78 14.52 -44.04
C ALA A 93 -14.95 14.81 -45.54
N ILE A 94 -15.97 14.23 -46.20
CA ILE A 94 -16.28 14.52 -47.62
C ILE A 94 -16.50 16.02 -47.85
N ARG A 95 -17.29 16.67 -46.98
CA ARG A 95 -17.61 18.09 -47.15
C ARG A 95 -16.42 19.02 -46.89
N THR A 96 -15.61 18.74 -45.87
CA THR A 96 -14.53 19.65 -45.45
C THR A 96 -13.18 19.34 -46.09
N GLY A 97 -12.98 18.12 -46.60
CA GLY A 97 -11.68 17.65 -47.09
C GLY A 97 -10.65 17.39 -46.01
N GLY A 98 -11.06 17.36 -44.75
CA GLY A 98 -10.20 16.96 -43.64
C GLY A 98 -10.17 15.44 -43.47
N ASP A 99 -9.20 14.97 -42.71
CA ASP A 99 -9.01 13.54 -42.44
C ASP A 99 -10.27 12.91 -41.82
N TYR A 100 -10.59 11.71 -42.28
CA TYR A 100 -11.61 10.87 -41.68
C TYR A 100 -11.00 10.00 -40.59
N SER A 101 -11.64 9.96 -39.43
CA SER A 101 -11.35 9.00 -38.37
C SER A 101 -12.66 8.60 -37.69
N ALA A 102 -12.86 7.30 -37.51
CA ALA A 102 -14.00 6.75 -36.79
C ALA A 102 -13.63 5.45 -36.07
N GLU A 103 -14.09 5.29 -34.84
CA GLU A 103 -14.04 4.02 -34.11
C GLU A 103 -15.46 3.46 -34.04
N TYR A 104 -15.62 2.19 -34.41
CA TYR A 104 -16.92 1.53 -34.47
C TYR A 104 -16.80 0.03 -34.25
N ARG A 105 -17.90 -0.58 -33.79
CA ARG A 105 -18.04 -2.04 -33.72
C ARG A 105 -18.43 -2.58 -35.10
N LEU A 106 -17.56 -3.38 -35.69
CA LEU A 106 -17.77 -4.06 -36.98
C LEU A 106 -18.23 -5.50 -36.75
N ARG A 107 -19.32 -5.89 -37.41
CA ARG A 107 -19.80 -7.26 -37.44
C ARG A 107 -18.96 -8.07 -38.42
N LEU A 108 -18.30 -9.11 -37.91
CA LEU A 108 -17.55 -10.05 -38.72
C LEU A 108 -18.49 -11.08 -39.36
N ARG A 109 -17.96 -11.85 -40.32
CA ARG A 109 -18.68 -12.92 -41.02
C ARG A 109 -19.29 -13.96 -40.09
N ASP A 110 -18.68 -14.24 -38.94
CA ASP A 110 -19.17 -15.17 -37.93
C ASP A 110 -20.30 -14.60 -37.04
N GLY A 111 -20.67 -13.32 -37.25
CA GLY A 111 -21.69 -12.62 -36.49
C GLY A 111 -21.17 -11.91 -35.23
N SER A 112 -19.92 -12.13 -34.84
CA SER A 112 -19.30 -11.42 -33.71
C SER A 112 -19.02 -9.96 -34.04
N TYR A 113 -18.98 -9.11 -33.01
CA TYR A 113 -18.59 -7.71 -33.15
C TYR A 113 -17.18 -7.49 -32.60
N ARG A 114 -16.34 -6.82 -33.39
CA ARG A 114 -15.01 -6.36 -32.98
C ARG A 114 -14.86 -4.86 -33.17
N THR A 115 -13.99 -4.25 -32.39
CA THR A 115 -13.76 -2.80 -32.45
C THR A 115 -12.73 -2.48 -33.50
N PHE A 116 -13.13 -1.71 -34.51
CA PHE A 116 -12.23 -1.25 -35.57
C PHE A 116 -12.08 0.26 -35.52
N ILE A 117 -10.90 0.73 -35.93
CA ILE A 117 -10.66 2.14 -36.26
C ILE A 117 -10.51 2.25 -37.77
N ALA A 118 -11.35 3.07 -38.39
CA ALA A 118 -11.19 3.50 -39.77
C ALA A 118 -10.53 4.87 -39.83
N ARG A 119 -9.53 5.01 -40.71
CA ARG A 119 -8.90 6.29 -41.05
C ARG A 119 -8.83 6.45 -42.55
N ALA A 120 -9.08 7.64 -43.06
CA ALA A 120 -8.88 7.94 -44.47
C ALA A 120 -8.43 9.38 -44.71
N VAL A 121 -7.66 9.54 -45.77
CA VAL A 121 -7.14 10.83 -46.23
C VAL A 121 -7.56 11.08 -47.68
N ALA A 122 -7.74 12.35 -48.02
CA ALA A 122 -8.05 12.77 -49.38
C ALA A 122 -6.77 12.82 -50.21
N VAL A 123 -6.78 12.16 -51.38
CA VAL A 123 -5.72 12.27 -52.37
C VAL A 123 -6.11 13.37 -53.36
N LEU A 124 -5.26 14.39 -53.49
CA LEU A 124 -5.49 15.53 -54.37
C LEU A 124 -4.92 15.27 -55.77
N GLY A 125 -5.62 15.75 -56.79
CA GLY A 125 -5.15 15.80 -58.17
C GLY A 125 -4.19 16.97 -58.42
N PRO A 126 -3.58 17.03 -59.62
CA PRO A 126 -2.66 18.11 -60.01
C PRO A 126 -3.29 19.51 -60.01
N ASP A 127 -4.63 19.59 -60.12
CA ASP A 127 -5.44 20.80 -60.08
C ASP A 127 -5.80 21.25 -58.65
N GLY A 128 -5.30 20.53 -57.63
CA GLY A 128 -5.62 20.78 -56.22
C GLY A 128 -7.02 20.32 -55.81
N GLN A 129 -7.81 19.74 -56.73
CA GLN A 129 -9.11 19.18 -56.41
C GLN A 129 -8.97 17.76 -55.86
N ARG A 130 -9.96 17.30 -55.10
CA ARG A 130 -9.94 15.94 -54.56
C ARG A 130 -10.18 14.93 -55.69
N ARG A 131 -9.26 14.00 -55.85
CA ARG A 131 -9.39 12.88 -56.80
C ARG A 131 -10.13 11.70 -56.18
N GLU A 132 -9.66 11.26 -55.02
CA GLU A 132 -10.16 10.07 -54.32
C GLU A 132 -9.84 10.14 -52.83
N TRP A 133 -10.34 9.17 -52.08
CA TRP A 133 -10.00 8.89 -50.69
C TRP A 133 -9.31 7.55 -50.62
N VAL A 134 -8.26 7.47 -49.80
CA VAL A 134 -7.60 6.21 -49.46
C VAL A 134 -7.69 6.03 -47.96
N GLY A 135 -8.18 4.88 -47.54
CA GLY A 135 -8.41 4.57 -46.14
C GLY A 135 -8.02 3.17 -45.75
N VAL A 136 -7.88 2.99 -44.44
CA VAL A 136 -7.57 1.72 -43.79
C VAL A 136 -8.56 1.46 -42.66
N CYS A 137 -8.84 0.20 -42.37
CA CYS A 137 -9.52 -0.25 -41.17
C CYS A 137 -8.57 -1.17 -40.39
N ILE A 138 -8.41 -0.87 -39.10
CA ILE A 138 -7.49 -1.56 -38.20
C ILE A 138 -8.32 -2.23 -37.09
N ASP A 139 -8.17 -3.54 -36.89
CA ASP A 139 -8.75 -4.24 -35.73
C ASP A 139 -7.99 -3.82 -34.47
N VAL A 140 -8.68 -3.12 -33.58
CA VAL A 140 -8.13 -2.67 -32.29
C VAL A 140 -8.80 -3.37 -31.11
N HIS A 141 -9.58 -4.43 -31.36
CA HIS A 141 -10.42 -5.05 -30.34
C HIS A 141 -9.61 -5.56 -29.14
N GLU A 142 -8.56 -6.34 -29.37
CA GLU A 142 -7.70 -6.88 -28.31
C GLU A 142 -6.94 -5.77 -27.59
N SER A 143 -6.42 -4.78 -28.34
CA SER A 143 -5.72 -3.63 -27.74
C SER A 143 -6.65 -2.82 -26.83
N ARG A 144 -7.90 -2.58 -27.24
CA ARG A 144 -8.90 -1.85 -26.44
C ARG A 144 -9.32 -2.64 -25.22
N ARG A 145 -9.49 -3.96 -25.34
CA ARG A 145 -9.79 -4.83 -24.18
C ARG A 145 -8.66 -4.84 -23.18
N ALA A 146 -7.41 -4.96 -23.62
CA ALA A 146 -6.24 -4.92 -22.74
C ALA A 146 -6.11 -3.56 -22.02
N GLU A 147 -6.29 -2.45 -22.74
CA GLU A 147 -6.28 -1.10 -22.18
C GLU A 147 -7.39 -0.92 -21.12
N GLN A 148 -8.61 -1.39 -21.40
CA GLN A 148 -9.72 -1.33 -20.45
C GLN A 148 -9.47 -2.21 -19.22
N ALA A 149 -8.97 -3.43 -19.40
CA ALA A 149 -8.61 -4.34 -18.32
C ALA A 149 -7.53 -3.75 -17.41
N GLN A 150 -6.50 -3.12 -17.98
CA GLN A 150 -5.45 -2.45 -17.23
C GLN A 150 -5.98 -1.28 -16.41
N ARG A 151 -6.81 -0.42 -17.01
CA ARG A 151 -7.45 0.70 -16.28
C ARG A 151 -8.32 0.21 -15.13
N PHE A 152 -9.11 -0.83 -15.38
CA PHE A 152 -9.95 -1.46 -14.36
C PHE A 152 -9.10 -1.99 -13.19
N LEU A 153 -8.08 -2.79 -13.48
CA LEU A 153 -7.19 -3.36 -12.45
C LEU A 153 -6.42 -2.29 -11.67
N ALA A 154 -6.00 -1.20 -12.32
CA ALA A 154 -5.35 -0.07 -11.65
C ALA A 154 -6.31 0.63 -10.68
N HIS A 155 -7.55 0.88 -11.11
CA HIS A 155 -8.57 1.50 -10.26
C HIS A 155 -8.95 0.59 -9.08
N ALA A 156 -9.19 -0.70 -9.32
CA ALA A 156 -9.46 -1.67 -8.27
C ALA A 156 -8.30 -1.78 -7.28
N GLY A 157 -7.06 -1.80 -7.77
CA GLY A 157 -5.86 -1.82 -6.92
C GLY A 157 -5.72 -0.58 -6.03
N ALA A 158 -6.03 0.61 -6.56
CA ALA A 158 -6.01 1.85 -5.78
C ALA A 158 -7.07 1.83 -4.65
N LEU A 159 -8.28 1.35 -4.93
CA LEU A 159 -9.33 1.20 -3.93
C LEU A 159 -8.91 0.22 -2.83
N LEU A 160 -8.40 -0.95 -3.21
CA LEU A 160 -7.90 -1.99 -2.31
C LEU A 160 -6.75 -1.52 -1.40
N ALA A 161 -5.94 -0.57 -1.85
CA ALA A 161 -4.86 0.00 -1.05
C ALA A 161 -5.30 1.15 -0.15
N SER A 162 -6.44 1.79 -0.43
CA SER A 162 -6.85 3.04 0.21
C SER A 162 -7.56 2.87 1.57
N SER A 163 -8.06 1.68 1.88
CA SER A 163 -8.83 1.42 3.08
C SER A 163 -8.45 0.11 3.75
N LEU A 164 -8.39 0.11 5.08
CA LEU A 164 -8.20 -1.08 5.91
C LEU A 164 -9.53 -1.79 6.20
N ASN A 165 -10.68 -1.16 5.89
CA ASN A 165 -11.98 -1.78 6.03
C ASN A 165 -12.22 -2.75 4.87
N SER A 166 -11.94 -4.03 5.11
CA SER A 166 -12.00 -5.06 4.07
C SER A 166 -13.39 -5.22 3.46
N GLU A 167 -14.48 -5.15 4.24
CA GLU A 167 -15.84 -5.39 3.72
C GLU A 167 -16.35 -4.25 2.83
N GLU A 168 -16.17 -3.01 3.28
CA GLU A 168 -16.55 -1.82 2.50
C GLU A 168 -15.76 -1.74 1.19
N THR A 169 -14.45 -2.02 1.26
CA THR A 169 -13.59 -1.99 0.09
C THR A 169 -13.98 -3.05 -0.93
N LEU A 170 -14.34 -4.26 -0.48
CA LEU A 170 -14.80 -5.33 -1.37
C LEU A 170 -16.16 -5.04 -2.00
N THR A 171 -17.01 -4.27 -1.33
CA THR A 171 -18.28 -3.79 -1.90
C THR A 171 -18.02 -2.89 -3.10
N HIS A 172 -17.16 -1.88 -2.95
CA HIS A 172 -16.78 -1.01 -4.07
C HIS A 172 -16.07 -1.75 -5.20
N VAL A 173 -15.24 -2.75 -4.87
CA VAL A 173 -14.57 -3.58 -5.89
C VAL A 173 -15.60 -4.43 -6.67
N ALA A 174 -16.60 -5.00 -5.99
CA ALA A 174 -17.67 -5.75 -6.64
C ALA A 174 -18.49 -4.87 -7.59
N GLU A 175 -18.86 -3.66 -7.16
CA GLU A 175 -19.54 -2.67 -8.00
C GLU A 175 -18.71 -2.24 -9.21
N LEU A 176 -17.42 -1.99 -9.00
CA LEU A 176 -16.50 -1.58 -10.06
C LEU A 176 -16.28 -2.69 -11.11
N ALA A 177 -16.37 -3.96 -10.69
CA ALA A 177 -16.13 -5.10 -11.57
C ALA A 177 -17.26 -5.31 -12.59
N ILE A 178 -18.50 -4.94 -12.25
CA ILE A 178 -19.69 -5.18 -13.06
C ILE A 178 -19.55 -4.66 -14.51
N PRO A 179 -19.27 -3.37 -14.77
CA PRO A 179 -19.20 -2.86 -16.14
C PRO A 179 -18.18 -3.55 -17.05
N THR A 180 -17.21 -4.27 -16.46
CA THR A 180 -16.12 -4.94 -17.19
C THR A 180 -16.33 -6.46 -17.28
N LEU A 181 -16.79 -7.07 -16.18
CA LEU A 181 -16.77 -8.52 -15.96
C LEU A 181 -18.14 -9.19 -15.84
N GLY A 182 -19.28 -8.49 -15.78
CA GLY A 182 -20.60 -9.14 -15.75
C GLY A 182 -21.72 -8.31 -15.11
N SER A 183 -22.96 -8.82 -15.09
CA SER A 183 -24.09 -8.13 -14.44
C SER A 183 -24.09 -8.25 -12.93
N TRP A 184 -23.46 -9.30 -12.41
CA TRP A 184 -23.40 -9.58 -10.98
C TRP A 184 -22.00 -10.01 -10.55
N CYS A 185 -21.58 -9.51 -9.38
CA CYS A 185 -20.35 -9.88 -8.72
C CYS A 185 -20.62 -10.17 -7.25
N GLY A 186 -20.22 -11.35 -6.76
CA GLY A 186 -20.25 -11.74 -5.36
C GLY A 186 -18.84 -12.02 -4.83
N VAL A 187 -18.57 -11.56 -3.61
CA VAL A 187 -17.32 -11.78 -2.89
C VAL A 187 -17.59 -12.64 -1.67
N TYR A 188 -16.91 -13.77 -1.58
CA TYR A 188 -17.10 -14.75 -0.50
C TYR A 188 -15.81 -14.90 0.28
N LEU A 189 -15.86 -14.73 1.59
CA LEU A 189 -14.70 -14.95 2.47
C LEU A 189 -14.94 -16.13 3.41
N ILE A 190 -13.87 -16.87 3.68
CA ILE A 190 -13.84 -17.92 4.69
C ILE A 190 -13.66 -17.24 6.05
N GLY A 191 -14.55 -17.54 7.00
CA GLY A 191 -14.43 -17.15 8.41
C GLY A 191 -13.54 -18.12 9.20
N ASP A 192 -13.16 -17.74 10.42
CA ASP A 192 -12.22 -18.53 11.24
C ASP A 192 -12.78 -19.91 11.65
N GLU A 193 -14.10 -20.08 11.81
CA GLU A 193 -14.74 -21.37 12.09
C GLU A 193 -16.15 -21.50 11.45
N GLY A 194 -16.27 -21.41 10.12
CA GLY A 194 -17.59 -21.49 9.49
C GLY A 194 -17.64 -21.64 7.96
N PRO A 195 -18.87 -21.72 7.39
CA PRO A 195 -19.09 -21.70 5.96
C PRO A 195 -18.57 -20.39 5.35
N ALA A 196 -18.23 -20.39 4.06
CA ALA A 196 -17.88 -19.16 3.38
C ALA A 196 -19.10 -18.22 3.37
N ARG A 197 -18.92 -16.98 3.80
CA ARG A 197 -20.01 -15.98 3.84
C ARG A 197 -19.84 -14.97 2.72
N PRO A 198 -20.93 -14.53 2.08
CA PRO A 198 -20.88 -13.36 1.23
C PRO A 198 -20.54 -12.14 2.09
N VAL A 199 -19.55 -11.35 1.66
CA VAL A 199 -19.15 -10.10 2.32
C VAL A 199 -19.45 -8.88 1.47
N ALA A 200 -19.65 -9.08 0.16
CA ALA A 200 -20.06 -8.07 -0.78
C ALA A 200 -20.78 -8.72 -1.95
N ALA A 201 -21.82 -8.07 -2.45
CA ALA A 201 -22.50 -8.46 -3.68
C ALA A 201 -23.01 -7.21 -4.40
N ALA A 202 -22.88 -7.18 -5.72
CA ALA A 202 -23.36 -6.09 -6.55
C ALA A 202 -24.10 -6.65 -7.78
N HIS A 203 -25.15 -5.96 -8.22
CA HIS A 203 -25.92 -6.29 -9.42
C HIS A 203 -26.30 -5.01 -10.20
N THR A 204 -26.39 -5.06 -11.53
CA THR A 204 -26.85 -3.94 -12.37
C THR A 204 -28.34 -3.63 -12.19
N ASP A 205 -29.17 -4.67 -12.11
CA ASP A 205 -30.61 -4.64 -11.85
C ASP A 205 -30.94 -4.80 -10.34
N PRO A 206 -31.62 -3.83 -9.69
CA PRO A 206 -32.05 -3.91 -8.29
C PRO A 206 -32.99 -5.07 -7.95
N ASP A 207 -33.86 -5.48 -8.88
CA ASP A 207 -34.82 -6.57 -8.62
C ASP A 207 -34.08 -7.91 -8.57
N GLN A 208 -33.12 -8.11 -9.48
CA GLN A 208 -32.22 -9.26 -9.47
C GLN A 208 -31.27 -9.25 -8.26
N ALA A 209 -30.85 -8.06 -7.81
CA ALA A 209 -30.07 -7.93 -6.58
C ALA A 209 -30.80 -8.50 -5.36
N GLU A 210 -32.13 -8.29 -5.27
CA GLU A 210 -32.93 -8.82 -4.16
C GLU A 210 -33.07 -10.35 -4.23
N VAL A 211 -33.26 -10.91 -5.43
CA VAL A 211 -33.28 -12.36 -5.64
C VAL A 211 -31.94 -12.98 -5.24
N ALA A 212 -30.82 -12.36 -5.61
CA ALA A 212 -29.48 -12.82 -5.23
C ALA A 212 -29.27 -12.77 -3.71
N ARG A 213 -29.69 -11.68 -3.05
CA ARG A 213 -29.66 -11.57 -1.58
C ARG A 213 -30.51 -12.63 -0.90
N GLN A 214 -31.70 -12.92 -1.45
CA GLN A 214 -32.56 -13.98 -0.92
C GLN A 214 -31.88 -15.35 -1.04
N LEU A 215 -31.27 -15.64 -2.18
CA LEU A 215 -30.54 -16.89 -2.41
C LEU A 215 -29.40 -17.04 -1.40
N GLU A 216 -28.59 -16.00 -1.20
CA GLU A 216 -27.48 -16.00 -0.24
C GLU A 216 -27.92 -16.20 1.21
N ARG A 217 -29.05 -15.59 1.62
CA ARG A 217 -29.59 -15.74 2.98
C ARG A 217 -30.16 -17.13 3.25
N CYS A 218 -30.83 -17.72 2.26
CA CYS A 218 -31.49 -19.02 2.42
C CYS A 218 -30.53 -20.20 2.16
N TYR A 219 -29.50 -20.00 1.34
CA TYR A 219 -28.58 -21.05 0.89
C TYR A 219 -27.11 -20.62 1.04
N PRO A 220 -26.60 -20.54 2.29
CA PRO A 220 -25.20 -20.20 2.54
C PRO A 220 -24.24 -21.24 1.95
N VAL A 221 -23.02 -20.81 1.61
CA VAL A 221 -22.02 -21.67 0.96
C VAL A 221 -21.36 -22.61 1.99
N ASP A 222 -21.91 -23.81 2.17
CA ASP A 222 -21.30 -24.83 3.03
C ASP A 222 -20.11 -25.52 2.34
N LEU A 223 -18.93 -25.36 2.94
CA LEU A 223 -17.66 -25.93 2.45
C LEU A 223 -17.54 -27.44 2.74
N ARG A 224 -18.29 -27.99 3.71
CA ARG A 224 -18.22 -29.41 4.08
C ARG A 224 -18.93 -30.30 3.04
N GLU A 225 -20.07 -29.83 2.56
CA GLU A 225 -20.91 -30.56 1.59
C GLU A 225 -20.65 -30.12 0.13
N GLY A 226 -20.02 -28.97 -0.08
CA GLY A 226 -19.91 -28.32 -1.39
C GLY A 226 -18.82 -28.91 -2.31
N ILE A 227 -19.20 -29.86 -3.17
CA ILE A 227 -18.42 -30.28 -4.37
C ILE A 227 -18.87 -29.47 -5.62
N ARG A 228 -19.67 -28.42 -5.41
CA ARG A 228 -20.40 -27.70 -6.48
C ARG A 228 -20.27 -26.19 -6.29
N GLY A 229 -20.41 -25.43 -7.39
CA GLY A 229 -20.42 -23.96 -7.38
C GLY A 229 -19.20 -23.34 -6.72
N ILE A 230 -19.42 -22.29 -5.92
CA ILE A 230 -18.38 -21.52 -5.23
C ILE A 230 -17.57 -22.39 -4.26
N ALA A 231 -18.22 -23.31 -3.54
CA ALA A 231 -17.55 -24.18 -2.57
C ALA A 231 -16.49 -25.08 -3.22
N ARG A 232 -16.71 -25.55 -4.46
CA ARG A 232 -15.71 -26.32 -5.21
C ARG A 232 -14.44 -25.49 -5.40
N VAL A 233 -14.57 -24.25 -5.90
CA VAL A 233 -13.44 -23.36 -6.18
C VAL A 233 -12.65 -23.06 -4.91
N ILE A 234 -13.34 -22.80 -3.79
CA ILE A 234 -12.70 -22.56 -2.50
C ILE A 234 -11.92 -23.80 -2.03
N ARG A 235 -12.44 -25.01 -2.25
CA ARG A 235 -11.78 -26.26 -1.81
C ARG A 235 -10.63 -26.70 -2.69
N THR A 236 -10.76 -26.57 -4.02
CA THR A 236 -9.76 -27.07 -4.96
C THR A 236 -8.71 -26.03 -5.29
N GLY A 237 -9.02 -24.74 -5.14
CA GLY A 237 -8.17 -23.66 -5.66
C GLY A 237 -8.16 -23.57 -7.18
N GLU A 238 -9.05 -24.29 -7.85
CA GLU A 238 -9.17 -24.27 -9.32
C GLU A 238 -10.31 -23.34 -9.72
N ALA A 239 -10.02 -22.38 -10.59
CA ALA A 239 -11.05 -21.53 -11.17
C ALA A 239 -12.06 -22.34 -12.01
N ASN A 240 -13.29 -21.86 -12.05
CA ASN A 240 -14.39 -22.49 -12.79
C ASN A 240 -15.03 -21.50 -13.75
N LEU A 241 -14.95 -21.80 -15.05
CA LEU A 241 -15.58 -21.03 -16.13
C LEU A 241 -16.62 -21.90 -16.83
N ILE A 242 -17.88 -21.47 -16.80
CA ILE A 242 -18.99 -22.08 -17.55
C ILE A 242 -19.50 -21.05 -18.54
N ALA A 243 -19.04 -21.16 -19.79
CA ALA A 243 -19.40 -20.23 -20.86
C ALA A 243 -20.90 -20.27 -21.21
N ASN A 244 -21.51 -21.46 -21.16
CA ASN A 244 -22.93 -21.65 -21.45
C ASN A 244 -23.57 -22.50 -20.36
N VAL A 245 -24.31 -21.87 -19.46
CA VAL A 245 -25.07 -22.54 -18.40
C VAL A 245 -26.37 -23.08 -18.99
N THR A 246 -26.63 -24.37 -18.78
CA THR A 246 -27.89 -25.02 -19.16
C THR A 246 -28.80 -25.20 -17.95
N ASP A 247 -30.10 -25.39 -18.17
CA ASP A 247 -31.03 -25.72 -17.07
C ASP A 247 -30.61 -27.00 -16.32
N ARG A 248 -29.98 -27.94 -17.01
CA ARG A 248 -29.42 -29.15 -16.40
C ARG A 248 -28.28 -28.82 -15.44
N ASP A 249 -27.46 -27.81 -15.73
CA ASP A 249 -26.40 -27.36 -14.84
C ASP A 249 -26.98 -26.72 -13.57
N LEU A 250 -28.05 -25.92 -13.71
CA LEU A 250 -28.79 -25.35 -12.58
C LEU A 250 -29.40 -26.44 -11.68
N GLN A 251 -30.03 -27.45 -12.28
CA GLN A 251 -30.56 -28.61 -11.56
C GLN A 251 -29.47 -29.39 -10.81
N ARG A 252 -28.24 -29.45 -11.37
CA ARG A 252 -27.12 -30.12 -10.73
C ARG A 252 -26.58 -29.34 -9.54
N VAL A 253 -26.75 -28.03 -9.44
CA VAL A 253 -26.23 -27.24 -8.30
C VAL A 253 -27.31 -26.92 -7.25
N ALA A 254 -28.59 -27.02 -7.61
CA ALA A 254 -29.69 -26.79 -6.69
C ALA A 254 -29.72 -27.81 -5.53
N TYR A 255 -30.10 -27.32 -4.33
CA TYR A 255 -30.26 -28.14 -3.13
C TYR A 255 -31.68 -28.71 -3.04
N ASP A 256 -32.66 -27.89 -3.39
CA ASP A 256 -34.07 -28.20 -3.40
C ASP A 256 -34.79 -27.47 -4.55
N SER A 257 -36.11 -27.62 -4.64
CA SER A 257 -36.92 -26.99 -5.68
C SER A 257 -36.99 -25.47 -5.57
N GLU A 258 -36.88 -24.91 -4.38
CA GLU A 258 -36.93 -23.46 -4.16
C GLU A 258 -35.60 -22.81 -4.54
N HIS A 259 -34.48 -23.44 -4.21
CA HIS A 259 -33.16 -23.02 -4.68
C HIS A 259 -33.11 -23.01 -6.21
N LEU A 260 -33.61 -24.06 -6.88
CA LEU A 260 -33.68 -24.11 -8.34
C LEU A 260 -34.55 -22.99 -8.93
N ARG A 261 -35.66 -22.65 -8.26
CA ARG A 261 -36.55 -21.54 -8.67
C ARG A 261 -35.81 -20.20 -8.63
N LEU A 262 -35.07 -19.93 -7.56
CA LEU A 262 -34.28 -18.70 -7.41
C LEU A 262 -33.14 -18.64 -8.44
N LEU A 263 -32.40 -19.74 -8.65
CA LEU A 263 -31.34 -19.82 -9.66
C LEU A 263 -31.85 -19.52 -11.09
N ARG A 264 -33.06 -19.98 -11.42
CA ARG A 264 -33.70 -19.69 -12.72
C ARG A 264 -34.16 -18.24 -12.83
N ALA A 265 -34.62 -17.64 -11.73
CA ALA A 265 -35.06 -16.24 -11.71
C ALA A 265 -33.90 -15.26 -11.99
N LEU A 266 -32.66 -15.65 -11.65
CA LEU A 266 -31.44 -14.89 -11.90
C LEU A 266 -30.96 -14.88 -13.36
N ASP A 267 -31.66 -15.55 -14.28
CA ASP A 267 -31.33 -15.62 -15.73
C ASP A 267 -29.85 -16.00 -16.00
N ILE A 268 -29.30 -16.90 -15.19
CA ILE A 268 -27.87 -17.26 -15.21
C ILE A 268 -27.51 -17.95 -16.53
N ALA A 269 -26.67 -17.29 -17.32
CA ALA A 269 -26.33 -17.74 -18.66
C ALA A 269 -24.83 -18.07 -18.80
N SER A 270 -23.97 -17.37 -18.07
CA SER A 270 -22.55 -17.71 -17.93
C SER A 270 -22.10 -17.46 -16.49
N VAL A 271 -21.18 -18.31 -16.01
CA VAL A 271 -20.62 -18.21 -14.65
C VAL A 271 -19.11 -18.26 -14.73
N LEU A 272 -18.47 -17.39 -13.97
CA LEU A 272 -17.03 -17.38 -13.75
C LEU A 272 -16.77 -17.29 -12.24
N THR A 273 -15.97 -18.19 -11.70
CA THR A 273 -15.64 -18.19 -10.26
C THR A 273 -14.16 -18.47 -10.10
N VAL A 274 -13.48 -17.61 -9.34
CA VAL A 274 -12.03 -17.66 -9.15
C VAL A 274 -11.68 -17.66 -7.66
N PRO A 275 -10.67 -18.41 -7.22
CA PRO A 275 -10.27 -18.43 -5.82
C PRO A 275 -9.51 -17.15 -5.46
N MET A 276 -9.75 -16.65 -4.25
CA MET A 276 -8.96 -15.57 -3.66
C MET A 276 -7.86 -16.20 -2.83
N THR A 277 -6.63 -16.19 -3.36
CA THR A 277 -5.47 -16.82 -2.73
C THR A 277 -4.44 -15.79 -2.31
N ALA A 278 -4.08 -15.78 -1.04
CA ALA A 278 -3.01 -14.95 -0.49
C ALA A 278 -1.96 -15.85 0.18
N ARG A 279 -0.69 -15.71 -0.19
CA ARG A 279 0.44 -16.48 0.39
C ARG A 279 0.22 -18.01 0.39
N GLY A 280 -0.43 -18.53 -0.65
CA GLY A 280 -0.73 -19.96 -0.79
C GLY A 280 -1.95 -20.45 0.00
N LEU A 281 -2.65 -19.56 0.72
CA LEU A 281 -3.88 -19.86 1.44
C LEU A 281 -5.07 -19.28 0.69
N ILE A 282 -6.09 -20.12 0.46
CA ILE A 282 -7.36 -19.67 -0.08
C ILE A 282 -8.14 -19.01 1.05
N ILE A 283 -8.44 -17.73 0.90
CA ILE A 283 -9.18 -16.94 1.89
C ILE A 283 -10.63 -16.70 1.47
N GLY A 284 -10.99 -17.07 0.24
CA GLY A 284 -12.30 -16.79 -0.33
C GLY A 284 -12.42 -17.10 -1.83
N ALA A 285 -13.44 -16.54 -2.47
CA ALA A 285 -13.65 -16.60 -3.90
C ALA A 285 -14.38 -15.35 -4.42
N LEU A 286 -14.11 -14.98 -5.67
CA LEU A 286 -14.92 -14.04 -6.44
C LEU A 286 -15.79 -14.83 -7.42
N ALA A 287 -17.08 -14.50 -7.49
CA ALA A 287 -18.03 -15.09 -8.41
C ALA A 287 -18.67 -14.01 -9.30
N PHE A 288 -18.72 -14.28 -10.59
CA PHE A 288 -19.32 -13.44 -11.61
C PHE A 288 -20.40 -14.22 -12.35
N VAL A 289 -21.49 -13.54 -12.66
CA VAL A 289 -22.60 -14.07 -13.46
C VAL A 289 -22.91 -13.11 -14.59
N ALA A 290 -23.23 -13.67 -15.75
CA ALA A 290 -23.79 -12.96 -16.89
C ALA A 290 -25.17 -13.51 -17.26
N GLY A 291 -26.10 -12.59 -17.56
CA GLY A 291 -27.47 -12.88 -17.97
C GLY A 291 -27.59 -13.34 -19.43
N SER A 292 -28.78 -13.77 -19.86
CA SER A 292 -29.00 -14.31 -21.22
C SER A 292 -28.86 -13.26 -22.31
N SER A 293 -29.14 -11.99 -21.98
CA SER A 293 -28.98 -10.83 -22.87
C SER A 293 -27.53 -10.35 -22.99
N GLU A 294 -26.61 -10.93 -22.21
CA GLU A 294 -25.24 -10.47 -22.09
C GLU A 294 -24.24 -11.38 -22.82
N ARG A 295 -22.99 -10.91 -22.92
CA ARG A 295 -21.90 -11.70 -23.49
C ARG A 295 -21.53 -12.84 -22.55
N ARG A 296 -21.09 -13.96 -23.12
CA ARG A 296 -20.55 -15.10 -22.35
C ARG A 296 -19.12 -14.84 -21.92
N PHE A 297 -18.73 -15.39 -20.77
CA PHE A 297 -17.35 -15.30 -20.29
C PHE A 297 -16.42 -16.19 -21.12
N GLY A 298 -15.21 -15.69 -21.36
CA GLY A 298 -14.15 -16.41 -22.05
C GLY A 298 -12.82 -16.41 -21.28
N PRO A 299 -11.76 -16.99 -21.87
CA PRO A 299 -10.45 -17.11 -21.22
C PRO A 299 -9.83 -15.77 -20.80
N GLY A 300 -10.05 -14.70 -21.56
CA GLY A 300 -9.57 -13.36 -21.19
C GLY A 300 -10.26 -12.77 -19.96
N ASP A 301 -11.53 -13.13 -19.73
CA ASP A 301 -12.28 -12.70 -18.54
C ASP A 301 -11.83 -13.49 -17.31
N LEU A 302 -11.56 -14.78 -17.49
CA LEU A 302 -10.97 -15.63 -16.45
C LEU A 302 -9.63 -15.05 -15.98
N ALA A 303 -8.70 -14.75 -16.90
CA ALA A 303 -7.40 -14.17 -16.53
C ALA A 303 -7.54 -12.82 -15.81
N LEU A 304 -8.48 -11.98 -16.25
CA LEU A 304 -8.76 -10.70 -15.59
C LEU A 304 -9.34 -10.87 -14.18
N ALA A 305 -10.26 -11.81 -14.00
CA ALA A 305 -10.85 -12.12 -12.71
C ALA A 305 -9.82 -12.73 -11.74
N GLU A 306 -8.93 -13.61 -12.21
CA GLU A 306 -7.84 -14.17 -11.40
C GLU A 306 -6.89 -13.07 -10.89
N GLU A 307 -6.52 -12.13 -11.74
CA GLU A 307 -5.67 -10.99 -11.36
C GLU A 307 -6.37 -10.08 -10.34
N LEU A 308 -7.66 -9.81 -10.51
CA LEU A 308 -8.47 -9.08 -9.54
C LEU A 308 -8.55 -9.83 -8.20
N ALA A 309 -8.79 -11.14 -8.24
CA ALA A 309 -8.89 -12.00 -7.06
C ALA A 309 -7.57 -12.02 -6.28
N GLY A 310 -6.43 -12.09 -6.97
CA GLY A 310 -5.10 -12.04 -6.36
C GLY A 310 -4.85 -10.72 -5.62
N ARG A 311 -5.21 -9.58 -6.25
CA ARG A 311 -5.08 -8.25 -5.62
C ARG A 311 -5.98 -8.11 -4.41
N ALA A 312 -7.24 -8.51 -4.53
CA ALA A 312 -8.20 -8.46 -3.44
C ALA A 312 -7.77 -9.37 -2.28
N ALA A 313 -7.27 -10.57 -2.58
CA ALA A 313 -6.80 -11.51 -1.57
C ALA A 313 -5.62 -10.95 -0.77
N LEU A 314 -4.61 -10.40 -1.46
CA LEU A 314 -3.45 -9.79 -0.80
C LEU A 314 -3.82 -8.58 0.06
N ALA A 315 -4.74 -7.73 -0.41
CA ALA A 315 -5.19 -6.58 0.36
C ALA A 315 -5.89 -6.99 1.66
N ILE A 316 -6.78 -7.98 1.61
CA ILE A 316 -7.47 -8.51 2.80
C ILE A 316 -6.49 -9.15 3.77
N ASP A 317 -5.56 -9.97 3.27
CA ASP A 317 -4.54 -10.62 4.10
C ASP A 317 -3.68 -9.58 4.82
N ASN A 318 -3.24 -8.53 4.12
CA ASN A 318 -2.48 -7.43 4.71
C ASN A 318 -3.31 -6.65 5.76
N ALA A 319 -4.58 -6.36 5.48
CA ALA A 319 -5.46 -5.69 6.45
C ALA A 319 -5.64 -6.52 7.72
N ARG A 320 -5.89 -7.84 7.60
CA ARG A 320 -6.01 -8.78 8.72
C ARG A 320 -4.71 -8.86 9.54
N LEU A 321 -3.55 -8.91 8.88
CA LEU A 321 -2.25 -8.93 9.57
C LEU A 321 -1.99 -7.63 10.33
N TYR A 322 -2.32 -6.50 9.74
CA TYR A 322 -2.18 -5.19 10.37
C TYR A 322 -3.08 -5.07 11.61
N GLU A 323 -4.34 -5.49 11.50
CA GLU A 323 -5.27 -5.49 12.63
C GLU A 323 -4.79 -6.39 13.77
N LYS A 324 -4.32 -7.61 13.47
CA LYS A 324 -3.74 -8.52 14.47
C LYS A 324 -2.53 -7.90 15.18
N ALA A 325 -1.65 -7.24 14.44
CA ALA A 325 -0.49 -6.54 15.02
C ALA A 325 -0.94 -5.40 15.95
N LEU A 326 -1.95 -4.63 15.56
CA LEU A 326 -2.48 -3.53 16.35
C LEU A 326 -3.15 -4.03 17.65
N VAL A 327 -3.94 -5.10 17.58
CA VAL A 327 -4.56 -5.73 18.77
C VAL A 327 -3.49 -6.27 19.72
N ALA A 328 -2.47 -6.96 19.21
CA ALA A 328 -1.36 -7.46 20.02
C ALA A 328 -0.59 -6.31 20.70
N SER A 329 -0.33 -5.22 19.98
CA SER A 329 0.31 -4.02 20.53
C SER A 329 -0.54 -3.37 21.63
N ARG A 330 -1.86 -3.24 21.42
CA ARG A 330 -2.80 -2.75 22.44
C ARG A 330 -2.82 -3.62 23.68
N ALA A 331 -2.90 -4.94 23.52
CA ALA A 331 -2.89 -5.89 24.62
C ALA A 331 -1.58 -5.81 25.43
N LYS A 332 -0.42 -5.75 24.76
CA LYS A 332 0.89 -5.60 25.39
C LYS A 332 0.96 -4.36 26.28
N SER A 333 0.55 -3.20 25.77
CA SER A 333 0.59 -1.95 26.54
C SER A 333 -0.41 -1.93 27.71
N ASN A 334 -1.63 -2.44 27.51
CA ASN A 334 -2.63 -2.51 28.59
C ASN A 334 -2.15 -3.42 29.72
N PHE A 335 -1.57 -4.57 29.38
CA PHE A 335 -0.96 -5.47 30.35
C PHE A 335 0.13 -4.76 31.18
N LEU A 336 1.01 -4.00 30.52
CA LEU A 336 2.07 -3.25 31.20
C LEU A 336 1.50 -2.16 32.12
N ALA A 337 0.47 -1.43 31.68
CA ALA A 337 -0.18 -0.41 32.51
C ALA A 337 -0.83 -0.99 33.77
N VAL A 338 -1.58 -2.09 33.64
CA VAL A 338 -2.20 -2.78 34.79
C VAL A 338 -1.13 -3.31 35.74
N MET A 339 -0.12 -4.01 35.22
CA MET A 339 0.98 -4.54 36.02
C MET A 339 1.75 -3.45 36.77
N SER A 340 1.87 -2.24 36.22
CA SER A 340 2.46 -1.10 36.93
C SER A 340 1.77 -0.82 38.26
N HIS A 341 0.44 -0.76 38.24
CA HIS A 341 -0.35 -0.37 39.39
C HIS A 341 -0.34 -1.49 40.44
N GLU A 342 -0.50 -2.73 39.98
CA GLU A 342 -0.48 -3.93 40.81
C GLU A 342 0.88 -4.17 41.48
N LEU A 343 1.98 -3.77 40.85
CA LEU A 343 3.32 -3.86 41.46
C LEU A 343 3.63 -2.67 42.37
N ARG A 344 3.19 -1.45 42.04
CA ARG A 344 3.46 -0.25 42.84
C ARG A 344 2.81 -0.31 44.23
N THR A 345 1.61 -0.86 44.32
CA THR A 345 0.85 -0.94 45.58
C THR A 345 1.56 -1.76 46.68
N PRO A 346 1.94 -3.04 46.46
CA PRO A 346 2.69 -3.79 47.47
C PRO A 346 4.08 -3.21 47.74
N MET A 347 4.72 -2.61 46.73
CA MET A 347 6.02 -1.95 46.92
C MET A 347 5.93 -0.73 47.83
N ASN A 348 4.91 0.11 47.67
CA ASN A 348 4.67 1.26 48.54
C ASN A 348 4.37 0.81 49.98
N ALA A 349 3.69 -0.32 50.17
CA ALA A 349 3.49 -0.89 51.50
C ALA A 349 4.81 -1.37 52.12
N ILE A 350 5.65 -2.09 51.37
CA ILE A 350 6.98 -2.54 51.85
C ILE A 350 7.84 -1.34 52.23
N ILE A 351 7.89 -0.32 51.37
CA ILE A 351 8.62 0.93 51.63
C ILE A 351 8.08 1.59 52.90
N GLY A 352 6.77 1.81 53.00
CA GLY A 352 6.14 2.45 54.15
C GLY A 352 6.41 1.72 55.48
N TYR A 353 6.23 0.38 55.52
CA TYR A 353 6.53 -0.39 56.74
C TYR A 353 8.03 -0.39 57.07
N SER A 354 8.90 -0.45 56.06
CA SER A 354 10.34 -0.39 56.28
C SER A 354 10.80 1.00 56.74
N GLU A 355 10.14 2.08 56.33
CA GLU A 355 10.39 3.45 56.80
C GLU A 355 9.93 3.60 58.26
N LEU A 356 8.73 3.13 58.61
CA LEU A 356 8.25 3.11 60.00
C LEU A 356 9.20 2.35 60.95
N LEU A 357 9.75 1.22 60.49
CA LEU A 357 10.75 0.46 61.24
C LEU A 357 12.08 1.22 61.35
N GLY A 358 12.55 1.81 60.24
CA GLY A 358 13.82 2.54 60.17
C GLY A 358 13.85 3.81 61.01
N ASP A 359 12.71 4.50 61.10
CA ASP A 359 12.49 5.68 61.94
C ASP A 359 12.23 5.31 63.42
N GLU A 360 12.27 4.01 63.75
CA GLU A 360 12.07 3.45 65.10
C GLU A 360 10.71 3.80 65.74
N LEU A 361 9.71 4.16 64.92
CA LEU A 361 8.36 4.56 65.37
C LEU A 361 7.58 3.40 66.00
N THR A 362 7.96 2.16 65.71
CA THR A 362 7.39 0.93 66.29
C THR A 362 8.25 0.33 67.41
N GLY A 363 9.32 1.02 67.81
CA GLY A 363 10.28 0.57 68.84
C GLY A 363 11.73 0.60 68.36
N PRO A 364 12.71 0.60 69.29
CA PRO A 364 14.13 0.71 68.96
C PRO A 364 14.66 -0.54 68.25
N LEU A 365 15.53 -0.34 67.26
CA LEU A 365 16.16 -1.42 66.50
C LEU A 365 17.57 -1.72 67.01
N LEU A 366 17.96 -2.99 67.04
CA LEU A 366 19.36 -3.37 67.21
C LEU A 366 20.17 -2.93 65.98
N PRO A 367 21.48 -2.62 66.11
CA PRO A 367 22.30 -2.15 64.99
C PRO A 367 22.24 -3.05 63.74
N ARG A 368 22.19 -4.38 63.92
CA ARG A 368 22.03 -5.34 62.82
C ARG A 368 20.66 -5.29 62.15
N GLN A 369 19.59 -5.02 62.92
CA GLN A 369 18.24 -4.87 62.38
C GLN A 369 18.12 -3.58 61.57
N LYS A 370 18.76 -2.49 62.04
CA LYS A 370 18.83 -1.23 61.29
C LYS A 370 19.49 -1.41 59.92
N GLU A 371 20.64 -2.09 59.86
CA GLU A 371 21.30 -2.39 58.57
C GLU A 371 20.41 -3.24 57.65
N GLN A 372 19.66 -4.21 58.19
CA GLN A 372 18.71 -5.01 57.43
C GLN A 372 17.55 -4.17 56.86
N VAL A 373 16.98 -3.27 57.66
CA VAL A 373 15.90 -2.36 57.21
C VAL A 373 16.40 -1.41 56.14
N GLU A 374 17.60 -0.84 56.30
CA GLU A 374 18.23 0.02 55.28
C GLU A 374 18.43 -0.73 53.95
N ARG A 375 18.84 -2.00 54.01
CA ARG A 375 18.94 -2.85 52.80
C ARG A 375 17.59 -3.15 52.16
N ILE A 376 16.55 -3.42 52.96
CA ILE A 376 15.18 -3.62 52.45
C ILE A 376 14.70 -2.35 51.75
N GLN A 377 14.86 -1.19 52.38
CA GLN A 377 14.49 0.10 51.79
C GLN A 377 15.22 0.34 50.47
N ALA A 378 16.54 0.15 50.43
CA ALA A 378 17.35 0.32 49.23
C ALA A 378 16.90 -0.61 48.11
N SER A 379 16.70 -1.90 48.40
CA SER A 379 16.22 -2.90 47.44
C SER A 379 14.82 -2.58 46.93
N SER A 380 13.92 -2.11 47.81
CA SER A 380 12.54 -1.79 47.44
C SER A 380 12.44 -0.56 46.56
N ARG A 381 13.19 0.50 46.88
CA ARG A 381 13.29 1.69 46.03
C ARG A 381 13.90 1.36 44.67
N HIS A 382 14.92 0.49 44.63
CA HIS A 382 15.51 0.02 43.38
C HIS A 382 14.51 -0.76 42.52
N LEU A 383 13.73 -1.68 43.10
CA LEU A 383 12.72 -2.43 42.37
C LEU A 383 11.60 -1.53 41.83
N LEU A 384 11.15 -0.55 42.61
CA LEU A 384 10.15 0.42 42.16
C LEU A 384 10.67 1.27 41.00
N GLN A 385 11.93 1.70 41.06
CA GLN A 385 12.59 2.41 39.96
C GLN A 385 12.64 1.53 38.69
N LEU A 386 13.07 0.27 38.83
CA LEU A 386 13.09 -0.72 37.75
C LEU A 386 11.73 -0.86 37.05
N ILE A 387 10.67 -1.00 37.84
CA ILE A 387 9.30 -1.10 37.32
C ILE A 387 8.96 0.16 36.53
N ASN A 388 9.20 1.35 37.09
CA ASN A 388 8.91 2.61 36.42
C ASN A 388 9.72 2.78 35.11
N GLU A 389 10.99 2.36 35.08
CA GLU A 389 11.84 2.40 33.87
C GLU A 389 11.32 1.49 32.76
N VAL A 390 10.97 0.23 33.07
CA VAL A 390 10.40 -0.72 32.10
C VAL A 390 9.10 -0.18 31.50
N LEU A 391 8.27 0.45 32.32
CA LEU A 391 6.99 0.99 31.89
C LEU A 391 7.15 2.25 31.05
N ALA A 392 8.07 3.14 31.43
CA ALA A 392 8.41 4.31 30.64
C ALA A 392 8.90 3.89 29.25
N PHE A 393 9.84 2.93 29.20
CA PHE A 393 10.32 2.33 27.95
C PHE A 393 9.15 1.81 27.09
N ALA A 394 8.25 1.03 27.70
CA ALA A 394 7.13 0.45 26.96
C ALA A 394 6.09 1.47 26.47
N ARG A 395 5.86 2.57 27.19
CA ARG A 395 4.96 3.64 26.73
C ARG A 395 5.56 4.45 25.60
N ILE A 396 6.85 4.78 25.69
CA ILE A 396 7.55 5.52 24.64
C ILE A 396 7.70 4.66 23.37
N ASP A 397 8.08 3.39 23.49
CA ASP A 397 8.16 2.43 22.38
C ASP A 397 6.81 2.24 21.67
N ALA A 398 5.70 2.32 22.42
CA ALA A 398 4.34 2.23 21.87
C ALA A 398 3.80 3.57 21.32
N GLY A 399 4.56 4.66 21.38
CA GLY A 399 4.13 5.99 20.95
C GLY A 399 2.98 6.58 21.77
N ARG A 400 2.83 6.17 23.04
CA ARG A 400 1.73 6.62 23.94
C ARG A 400 2.18 7.55 25.05
N GLU A 401 3.44 7.98 25.03
CA GLU A 401 3.95 8.94 26.00
C GLU A 401 3.62 10.36 25.51
N GLU A 402 2.75 11.06 26.23
CA GLU A 402 2.38 12.44 25.92
C GLU A 402 3.44 13.43 26.46
N LEU A 403 3.61 14.54 25.75
CA LEU A 403 4.46 15.65 26.14
C LEU A 403 3.64 16.70 26.88
N GLU A 404 4.06 17.04 28.09
CA GLU A 404 3.48 18.14 28.86
C GLU A 404 4.41 19.35 28.73
N ILE A 405 4.20 20.17 27.70
CA ILE A 405 5.07 21.33 27.41
C ILE A 405 4.63 22.55 28.21
N ASP A 406 5.49 23.00 29.11
CA ASP A 406 5.29 24.19 29.93
C ASP A 406 6.44 25.19 29.79
N THR A 407 6.17 26.46 30.11
CA THR A 407 7.24 27.47 30.23
C THR A 407 7.97 27.29 31.55
N VAL A 408 9.27 27.03 31.48
CA VAL A 408 10.11 26.73 32.64
C VAL A 408 11.38 27.55 32.66
N GLU A 409 11.83 27.93 33.86
CA GLU A 409 13.15 28.52 34.06
C GLU A 409 14.19 27.40 34.15
N LEU A 410 14.91 27.17 33.06
CA LEU A 410 15.77 26.01 32.87
C LEU A 410 16.88 25.94 33.92
N TYR A 411 17.55 27.06 34.20
CA TYR A 411 18.72 27.05 35.07
C TYR A 411 18.35 26.73 36.52
N GLN A 412 17.20 27.19 37.01
CA GLN A 412 16.66 26.80 38.30
C GLN A 412 16.31 25.32 38.32
N ARG A 413 15.70 24.77 37.26
CA ARG A 413 15.41 23.33 37.19
C ARG A 413 16.67 22.46 37.17
N VAL A 414 17.74 22.93 36.52
CA VAL A 414 19.05 22.26 36.53
C VAL A 414 19.65 22.31 37.94
N ARG A 415 19.60 23.46 38.64
CA ARG A 415 20.02 23.58 40.05
C ARG A 415 19.25 22.65 40.98
N ASP A 416 17.92 22.63 40.87
CA ASP A 416 17.05 21.76 41.67
C ASP A 416 17.39 20.28 41.47
N THR A 417 17.70 19.88 40.23
CA THR A 417 18.05 18.49 39.89
C THR A 417 19.44 18.12 40.42
N ALA A 418 20.43 19.02 40.27
CA ALA A 418 21.77 18.82 40.80
C ALA A 418 21.79 18.66 42.33
N ALA A 419 20.96 19.43 43.05
CA ALA A 419 20.83 19.36 44.50
C ALA A 419 20.40 17.97 45.02
N VAL A 420 19.66 17.19 44.21
CA VAL A 420 19.26 15.82 44.56
C VAL A 420 20.45 14.85 44.53
N VAL A 421 21.41 15.08 43.63
CA VAL A 421 22.55 14.17 43.39
C VAL A 421 23.79 14.57 44.20
N LEU A 422 23.90 15.85 44.59
CA LEU A 422 25.04 16.39 45.33
C LEU A 422 25.42 15.56 46.59
N PRO A 423 24.49 15.12 47.46
CA PRO A 423 24.85 14.30 48.63
C PRO A 423 25.50 12.96 48.27
N LEU A 424 25.13 12.37 47.13
CA LEU A 424 25.72 11.12 46.64
C LEU A 424 27.17 11.32 46.19
N ALA A 425 27.45 12.46 45.55
CA ALA A 425 28.81 12.85 45.17
C ALA A 425 29.68 13.14 46.40
N GLU A 426 29.13 13.84 47.39
CA GLU A 426 29.81 14.15 48.66
C GLU A 426 30.17 12.89 49.45
N LEU A 427 29.27 11.90 49.52
CA LEU A 427 29.53 10.59 50.14
C LEU A 427 30.70 9.84 49.48
N LYS A 428 30.95 10.09 48.18
CA LYS A 428 32.10 9.56 47.44
C LYS A 428 33.30 10.51 47.40
N HIS A 429 33.22 11.67 48.06
CA HIS A 429 34.24 12.72 48.02
C HIS A 429 34.59 13.19 46.60
N LEU A 430 33.63 13.18 45.68
CA LEU A 430 33.80 13.70 44.32
C LEU A 430 33.61 15.22 44.30
N ALA A 431 34.42 15.91 43.51
CA ALA A 431 34.15 17.32 43.22
C ALA A 431 32.94 17.44 42.29
N PHE A 432 31.91 18.18 42.69
CA PHE A 432 30.72 18.42 41.87
C PHE A 432 30.68 19.88 41.43
N ARG A 433 30.83 20.14 40.13
CA ARG A 433 30.82 21.51 39.58
C ARG A 433 29.56 21.74 38.77
N LEU A 434 28.85 22.81 39.10
CA LEU A 434 27.72 23.30 38.32
C LEU A 434 28.15 24.59 37.60
N ASP A 435 28.06 24.57 36.27
CA ASP A 435 28.51 25.66 35.41
C ASP A 435 27.30 26.15 34.58
N LEU A 436 26.73 27.27 35.02
CA LEU A 436 25.53 27.88 34.48
C LEU A 436 25.79 29.35 34.21
N PRO A 437 25.30 29.91 33.10
CA PRO A 437 25.34 31.35 32.86
C PRO A 437 24.64 32.15 33.96
N ASP A 438 25.10 33.38 34.17
CA ASP A 438 24.38 34.34 35.00
C ASP A 438 23.07 34.75 34.33
N GLY A 439 21.96 34.69 35.07
CA GLY A 439 20.63 35.07 34.60
C GLY A 439 19.60 33.95 34.68
N ALA A 440 18.50 34.15 33.94
CA ALA A 440 17.40 33.20 33.84
C ALA A 440 17.14 32.85 32.36
N ALA A 441 16.90 31.57 32.07
CA ALA A 441 16.56 31.07 30.74
C ALA A 441 15.17 30.44 30.77
N LEU A 442 14.18 31.18 30.23
CA LEU A 442 12.82 30.67 30.06
C LEU A 442 12.72 29.89 28.74
N VAL A 443 12.30 28.63 28.82
CA VAL A 443 12.14 27.72 27.68
C VAL A 443 10.81 26.99 27.75
N GLN A 444 10.30 26.50 26.64
CA GLN A 444 9.12 25.63 26.60
C GLN A 444 9.58 24.18 26.47
N THR A 445 9.31 23.34 27.47
CA THR A 445 9.70 21.92 27.45
C THR A 445 8.90 21.13 28.48
N ASP A 446 8.98 19.80 28.40
CA ASP A 446 8.50 18.90 29.45
C ASP A 446 9.52 18.84 30.59
N ALA A 447 9.29 19.63 31.64
CA ALA A 447 10.16 19.72 32.80
C ALA A 447 10.39 18.37 33.51
N PRO A 448 9.35 17.56 33.76
CA PRO A 448 9.51 16.21 34.32
C PRO A 448 10.46 15.32 33.51
N LYS A 449 10.34 15.29 32.18
CA LYS A 449 11.22 14.49 31.31
C LYS A 449 12.66 15.02 31.29
N VAL A 450 12.85 16.34 31.21
CA VAL A 450 14.20 16.94 31.29
C VAL A 450 14.88 16.61 32.62
N ARG A 451 14.14 16.70 33.73
CA ARG A 451 14.64 16.29 35.05
C ARG A 451 15.04 14.81 35.06
N GLN A 452 14.26 13.93 34.45
CA GLN A 452 14.57 12.50 34.38
C GLN A 452 15.84 12.21 33.55
N ILE A 453 16.01 12.89 32.41
CA ILE A 453 17.23 12.82 31.58
C ILE A 453 18.45 13.19 32.43
N LEU A 454 18.41 14.34 33.10
CA LEU A 454 19.49 14.82 33.96
C LEU A 454 19.78 13.87 35.13
N LEU A 455 18.75 13.38 35.83
CA LEU A 455 18.92 12.43 36.93
C LEU A 455 19.59 11.13 36.47
N ASN A 456 19.22 10.59 35.30
CA ASN A 456 19.84 9.39 34.75
C ASN A 456 21.33 9.61 34.44
N LEU A 457 21.67 10.72 33.79
CA LEU A 457 23.06 11.04 33.44
C LEU A 457 23.92 11.32 34.69
N LEU A 458 23.44 12.15 35.61
CA LEU A 458 24.17 12.53 36.83
C LEU A 458 24.35 11.34 37.78
N SER A 459 23.31 10.52 37.96
CA SER A 459 23.41 9.34 38.82
C SER A 459 24.39 8.32 38.25
N ASN A 460 24.41 8.12 36.93
CA ASN A 460 25.41 7.29 36.27
C ASN A 460 26.83 7.85 36.42
N SER A 461 27.00 9.15 36.22
CA SER A 461 28.28 9.85 36.36
C SER A 461 28.88 9.66 37.76
N VAL A 462 28.08 9.89 38.81
CA VAL A 462 28.50 9.66 40.21
C VAL A 462 28.73 8.17 40.48
N LYS A 463 27.91 7.28 39.92
CA LYS A 463 28.04 5.83 40.09
C LYS A 463 29.36 5.30 39.54
N PHE A 464 29.75 5.71 38.34
CA PHE A 464 30.92 5.21 37.60
C PHE A 464 32.22 6.01 37.83
N THR A 465 32.15 7.04 38.68
CA THR A 465 33.33 7.79 39.14
C THR A 465 33.68 7.38 40.57
N GLU A 466 34.92 6.91 40.78
CA GLU A 466 35.43 6.60 42.12
C GLU A 466 36.17 7.78 42.75
N THR A 467 36.97 8.50 41.95
CA THR A 467 37.70 9.70 42.35
C THR A 467 37.69 10.72 41.20
N GLY A 468 37.76 12.01 41.52
CA GLY A 468 37.79 13.09 40.53
C GLY A 468 36.56 13.99 40.58
N GLU A 469 36.02 14.37 39.42
CA GLU A 469 34.94 15.34 39.32
C GLU A 469 33.77 14.92 38.41
N VAL A 470 32.59 15.45 38.73
CA VAL A 470 31.40 15.45 37.87
C VAL A 470 31.02 16.90 37.61
N VAL A 471 30.88 17.27 36.34
CA VAL A 471 30.56 18.62 35.88
C VAL A 471 29.22 18.59 35.16
N LEU A 472 28.30 19.46 35.57
CA LEU A 472 27.04 19.72 34.88
C LEU A 472 27.06 21.13 34.30
N ARG A 473 26.85 21.21 32.99
CA ARG A 473 26.71 22.46 32.24
C ARG A 473 25.34 22.53 31.59
N ALA A 474 24.73 23.69 31.63
CA ALA A 474 23.54 23.98 30.84
C ALA A 474 23.63 25.36 30.20
N HIS A 475 23.29 25.44 28.93
CA HIS A 475 23.24 26.69 28.18
C HIS A 475 22.07 26.66 27.19
N VAL A 476 21.52 27.82 26.85
CA VAL A 476 20.55 27.98 25.77
C VAL A 476 21.21 28.77 24.66
N ASP A 477 21.38 28.13 23.51
CA ASP A 477 21.97 28.70 22.29
C ASP A 477 20.87 28.83 21.22
N GLY A 478 20.37 30.05 21.03
CA GLY A 478 19.24 30.31 20.13
C GLY A 478 17.98 29.55 20.56
N GLU A 479 17.50 28.68 19.68
CA GLU A 479 16.32 27.82 19.92
C GLU A 479 16.68 26.45 20.49
N MET A 480 17.93 26.23 20.94
CA MET A 480 18.39 24.93 21.44
C MET A 480 18.88 25.01 22.88
N ILE A 481 18.37 24.10 23.70
CA ILE A 481 18.88 23.78 25.03
C ILE A 481 20.05 22.80 24.87
N GLN A 482 21.18 23.10 25.50
CA GLN A 482 22.34 22.21 25.59
C GLN A 482 22.59 21.84 27.05
N LEU A 483 22.58 20.54 27.34
CA LEU A 483 22.87 19.97 28.66
C LEU A 483 24.09 19.05 28.52
N GLU A 484 25.21 19.43 29.11
CA GLU A 484 26.43 18.61 29.12
C GLU A 484 26.66 18.06 30.54
N VAL A 485 26.79 16.73 30.64
CA VAL A 485 27.20 16.03 31.85
C VAL A 485 28.52 15.34 31.58
N ARG A 486 29.56 15.75 32.29
CA ARG A 486 30.91 15.19 32.16
C ARG A 486 31.40 14.61 33.47
N ASP A 487 32.02 13.44 33.41
CA ASP A 487 32.68 12.79 34.53
C ASP A 487 34.13 12.42 34.20
N THR A 488 34.91 12.12 35.24
CA THR A 488 36.29 11.61 35.13
C THR A 488 36.39 10.13 35.53
N GLY A 489 35.31 9.37 35.32
CA GLY A 489 35.20 7.97 35.72
C GLY A 489 35.93 7.00 34.80
N ILE A 490 35.48 5.75 34.79
CA ILE A 490 36.13 4.64 34.05
C ILE A 490 36.15 4.81 32.53
N GLY A 491 35.28 5.68 31.99
CA GLY A 491 35.08 5.82 30.54
C GLY A 491 34.44 4.58 29.90
N ILE A 492 34.16 4.70 28.60
CA ILE A 492 33.46 3.69 27.80
C ILE A 492 34.35 3.33 26.59
N PRO A 493 34.66 2.05 26.36
CA PRO A 493 35.37 1.61 25.16
C PRO A 493 34.61 1.95 23.87
N GLU A 494 35.35 2.29 22.80
CA GLU A 494 34.77 2.71 21.51
C GLU A 494 33.84 1.65 20.89
N ASP A 495 34.18 0.37 21.04
CA ASP A 495 33.38 -0.77 20.58
C ASP A 495 32.05 -0.93 21.35
N GLN A 496 31.92 -0.29 22.51
CA GLN A 496 30.73 -0.35 23.35
C GLN A 496 29.85 0.90 23.27
N MET A 497 30.38 2.03 22.79
CA MET A 497 29.69 3.33 22.78
C MET A 497 28.33 3.32 22.08
N GLN A 498 28.15 2.50 21.04
CA GLN A 498 26.87 2.40 20.34
C GLN A 498 25.85 1.56 21.13
N ASN A 499 26.32 0.51 21.79
CA ASN A 499 25.49 -0.49 22.43
C ASN A 499 25.00 -0.03 23.81
N ILE A 500 25.62 0.98 24.44
CA ILE A 500 25.20 1.47 25.76
C ILE A 500 23.77 2.02 25.80
N PHE A 501 23.22 2.35 24.63
CA PHE A 501 21.86 2.83 24.47
C PHE A 501 20.86 1.71 24.14
N ASP A 502 21.32 0.48 23.95
CA ASP A 502 20.46 -0.66 23.67
C ASP A 502 19.72 -1.08 24.95
N PRO A 503 18.42 -1.42 24.85
CA PRO A 503 17.66 -1.87 26.02
C PRO A 503 18.27 -3.12 26.66
N PHE A 504 18.35 -3.12 28.00
CA PHE A 504 18.89 -4.21 28.82
C PHE A 504 20.40 -4.46 28.65
N TRP A 505 21.10 -3.58 27.96
CA TRP A 505 22.54 -3.74 27.75
C TRP A 505 23.34 -3.38 29.01
N GLN A 506 24.36 -4.21 29.32
CA GLN A 506 25.30 -4.01 30.41
C GLN A 506 26.69 -4.50 29.99
N ALA A 507 27.75 -3.78 30.36
CA ALA A 507 29.12 -4.23 30.10
C ALA A 507 29.46 -5.48 30.92
N GLU A 508 30.10 -6.49 30.31
CA GLU A 508 30.58 -7.70 31.00
C GLU A 508 31.61 -7.33 32.08
N GLN A 509 31.32 -7.73 33.33
CA GLN A 509 32.10 -7.37 34.52
C GLN A 509 33.45 -8.12 34.57
N SER A 510 34.56 -7.39 34.44
CA SER A 510 35.84 -7.82 35.00
C SER A 510 35.79 -7.70 36.53
N THR A 511 35.70 -8.87 37.18
CA THR A 511 36.00 -9.21 38.59
C THR A 511 36.11 -8.07 39.64
N ASN A 512 35.26 -8.16 40.67
CA ASN A 512 35.28 -7.49 41.98
C ASN A 512 34.80 -6.03 42.09
N ARG A 513 33.47 -5.91 42.26
CA ARG A 513 32.66 -4.94 43.06
C ARG A 513 31.68 -4.05 42.25
N ARG A 514 30.38 -4.33 42.51
CA ARG A 514 29.24 -3.40 42.67
C ARG A 514 29.05 -2.31 41.60
N ALA A 515 28.43 -2.67 40.48
CA ALA A 515 27.68 -1.71 39.67
C ALA A 515 26.42 -2.35 39.06
N GLU A 516 25.46 -2.75 39.90
CA GLU A 516 24.13 -3.20 39.44
C GLU A 516 23.39 -2.03 38.77
N GLY A 517 23.17 -2.14 37.46
CA GLY A 517 22.28 -1.28 36.68
C GLY A 517 21.23 -2.13 36.00
N THR A 518 20.18 -1.52 35.47
CA THR A 518 19.07 -2.21 34.81
C THR A 518 19.33 -2.41 33.31
N GLY A 519 20.27 -1.63 32.76
CA GLY A 519 20.48 -1.50 31.30
C GLY A 519 19.37 -0.72 30.59
N LEU A 520 18.41 -0.13 31.31
CA LEU A 520 17.29 0.62 30.74
C LEU A 520 17.43 2.14 30.87
N GLY A 521 18.20 2.63 31.83
CA GLY A 521 18.28 4.08 32.09
C GLY A 521 18.73 4.92 30.90
N LEU A 522 19.76 4.48 30.17
CA LEU A 522 20.28 5.19 28.99
C LEU A 522 19.39 5.03 27.75
N SER A 523 18.74 3.86 27.58
CA SER A 523 17.81 3.63 26.46
C SER A 523 16.53 4.46 26.61
N VAL A 524 15.96 4.51 27.82
CA VAL A 524 14.82 5.38 28.16
C VAL A 524 15.20 6.85 28.01
N MET A 525 16.38 7.26 28.48
CA MET A 525 16.86 8.63 28.32
C MET A 525 16.96 9.01 26.83
N ARG A 526 17.56 8.17 25.99
CA ARG A 526 17.68 8.43 24.55
C ARG A 526 16.31 8.51 23.86
N GLN A 527 15.37 7.66 24.26
CA GLN A 527 13.99 7.72 23.79
C GLN A 527 13.27 9.02 24.21
N MET A 528 13.45 9.49 25.44
CA MET A 528 12.91 10.77 25.92
C MET A 528 13.50 11.97 25.18
N VAL A 529 14.81 11.96 24.93
CA VAL A 529 15.48 13.00 24.13
C VAL A 529 14.88 13.05 22.72
N ARG A 530 14.68 11.90 22.07
CA ARG A 530 14.03 11.83 20.76
C ARG A 530 12.57 12.29 20.80
N LEU A 531 11.83 11.93 21.84
CA LEU A 531 10.44 12.35 22.04
C LEU A 531 10.34 13.88 22.12
N LEU A 532 11.32 14.54 22.75
CA LEU A 532 11.44 15.99 22.82
C LEU A 532 11.99 16.63 21.53
N GLY A 533 12.23 15.86 20.46
CA GLY A 533 12.79 16.36 19.20
C GLY A 533 14.30 16.64 19.25
N GLY A 534 15.01 16.09 20.23
CA GLY A 534 16.43 16.32 20.45
C GLY A 534 17.35 15.18 20.03
N GLU A 535 18.65 15.39 20.29
CA GLU A 535 19.71 14.41 20.08
C GLU A 535 20.64 14.30 21.30
N VAL A 536 21.35 13.17 21.39
CA VAL A 536 22.40 12.95 22.40
C VAL A 536 23.69 12.58 21.70
N LEU A 537 24.76 13.25 22.10
CA LEU A 537 26.13 13.03 21.67
C LEU A 537 26.93 12.48 22.84
N LEU A 538 27.86 11.59 22.54
CA LEU A 538 28.70 10.90 23.52
C LEU A 538 30.17 11.06 23.10
N ASP A 539 30.99 11.51 24.04
CA ASP A 539 32.45 11.45 23.95
C ASP A 539 32.97 10.74 25.20
N SER A 540 33.79 9.70 25.04
CA SER A 540 34.29 8.93 26.18
C SER A 540 35.62 8.29 25.84
N MET A 541 36.51 8.20 26.83
CA MET A 541 37.80 7.53 26.69
C MET A 541 38.05 6.68 27.93
N PRO A 542 38.42 5.38 27.79
CA PRO A 542 38.75 4.54 28.92
C PRO A 542 39.79 5.18 29.86
N GLY A 543 39.45 5.26 31.14
CA GLY A 543 40.27 5.87 32.20
C GLY A 543 40.33 7.41 32.21
N GLN A 544 39.66 8.10 31.26
CA GLN A 544 39.58 9.56 31.23
C GLN A 544 38.17 10.11 31.55
N GLY A 545 37.17 9.23 31.55
CA GLY A 545 35.77 9.56 31.86
C GLY A 545 34.88 9.69 30.62
N THR A 546 33.67 10.19 30.84
CA THR A 546 32.61 10.29 29.83
C THR A 546 31.99 11.68 29.80
N SER A 547 31.64 12.18 28.62
CA SER A 547 30.83 13.38 28.42
C SER A 547 29.60 13.06 27.57
N PHE A 548 28.43 13.31 28.12
CA PHE A 548 27.15 13.28 27.40
C PHE A 548 26.70 14.70 27.12
N LEU A 549 26.46 15.03 25.85
CA LEU A 549 25.86 16.29 25.43
C LEU A 549 24.46 16.02 24.87
N VAL A 550 23.43 16.47 25.58
CA VAL A 550 22.04 16.42 25.16
C VAL A 550 21.64 17.77 24.57
N ARG A 551 21.05 17.73 23.38
CA ARG A 551 20.52 18.90 22.66
C ARG A 551 19.02 18.75 22.50
N LEU A 552 18.26 19.72 23.00
CA LEU A 552 16.79 19.73 22.92
C LEU A 552 16.33 21.06 22.29
N PRO A 553 15.25 21.09 21.51
CA PRO A 553 14.63 22.35 21.12
C PRO A 553 14.05 23.07 22.36
N ALA A 554 14.26 24.38 22.45
CA ALA A 554 13.68 25.26 23.48
C ALA A 554 12.18 25.52 23.25
N HIS A 555 11.65 25.09 22.09
CA HIS A 555 10.25 25.09 21.69
C HIS A 555 9.97 23.81 20.86
N PRO A 556 9.70 22.66 21.49
CA PRO A 556 9.39 21.44 20.74
C PRO A 556 8.07 21.61 19.99
N GLU A 557 8.07 21.42 18.67
CA GLU A 557 6.84 21.27 17.90
C GLU A 557 6.15 19.98 18.32
N ALA A 558 4.83 20.04 18.60
CA ALA A 558 4.06 18.83 18.85
C ALA A 558 4.17 17.90 17.63
N PRO A 559 4.41 16.59 17.80
CA PRO A 559 4.50 15.68 16.67
C PRO A 559 3.22 15.77 15.83
N THR A 560 3.36 16.07 14.54
CA THR A 560 2.24 15.99 13.58
C THR A 560 1.71 14.55 13.57
N ALA A 561 0.43 14.41 13.91
CA ALA A 561 -0.30 13.16 14.05
C ALA A 561 -0.34 12.30 12.78
#